data_AF-M0MRT5-F1
#
_entry.id   AF-M0MRT5-F1
#
_cell.length_a   1.000
_cell.length_b   1.000
_cell.length_c   1.000
_cell.angle_alpha   90.00
_cell.angle_beta   90.00
_cell.angle_gamma   90.00
#
_symmetry.space_group_name_H-M   'P 1'
#
loop_
_entity.id
_entity.type
_entity.pdbx_description
1 polymer ?
#
loop_
_entity_poly.entity_id
_entity_poly.type
_entity_poly.pdbx_seq_one_letter_code
_entity_poly.pdbx_strand_id
1 'polypeptide(L)' 'MIKHCEQSSLQKAHNARIDDDVYNQRSMSETVFSMLKADDGENLHTRTWHGQFRELTRKCIVHNLSRAVG' A
#
# COMPACT_ATOMS: atom_id res chain seq x y z
N MET A 1 -10.23 -5.80 -6.43
CA MET A 1 -11.56 -5.56 -7.01
C MET A 1 -12.19 -4.31 -6.41
N ILE A 2 -12.37 -3.25 -7.22
CA ILE A 2 -13.24 -2.13 -6.83
C ILE A 2 -14.68 -2.56 -7.16
N LYS A 3 -15.47 -2.89 -6.13
CA LYS A 3 -16.79 -3.51 -6.32
C LYS A 3 -17.86 -2.55 -6.87
N HIS A 4 -17.63 -1.24 -6.79
CA HIS A 4 -18.62 -0.20 -7.10
C HIS A 4 -18.20 0.73 -8.25
N CYS A 5 -17.38 0.24 -9.18
CA CYS A 5 -16.92 0.99 -10.35
C CYS A 5 -17.24 0.21 -11.63
N GLU A 6 -17.70 0.89 -12.68
CA GLU A 6 -17.91 0.27 -14.00
C GLU A 6 -16.57 -0.16 -14.58
N GLN A 7 -16.43 -1.46 -14.83
CA GLN A 7 -15.18 -2.06 -15.32
C GLN A 7 -15.30 -2.45 -16.79
N SER A 8 -14.32 -2.04 -17.58
CA SER A 8 -14.13 -2.54 -18.95
C SER A 8 -13.85 -4.04 -18.94
N SER A 9 -14.04 -4.68 -20.11
CA SER A 9 -13.75 -6.10 -20.30
C SER A 9 -12.31 -6.47 -19.94
N LEU A 10 -11.34 -5.61 -20.28
CA LEU A 10 -9.94 -5.80 -19.92
C LEU A 10 -9.70 -5.70 -18.41
N GLN A 11 -10.35 -4.76 -17.73
CA GLN A 11 -10.23 -4.62 -16.27
C GLN A 11 -10.81 -5.82 -15.53
N LYS A 12 -11.92 -6.38 -16.02
CA LYS A 12 -12.50 -7.62 -15.47
C LYS A 12 -11.56 -8.81 -15.64
N ALA A 13 -10.98 -8.99 -16.82
CA ALA A 13 -10.01 -10.05 -17.09
C ALA A 13 -8.75 -9.92 -16.23
N HIS A 14 -8.25 -8.69 -16.04
CA HIS A 14 -7.13 -8.43 -15.13
C HIS A 14 -7.49 -8.76 -13.68
N ASN A 15 -8.65 -8.30 -13.20
CA ASN A 15 -9.12 -8.56 -11.83
C ASN A 15 -9.31 -10.06 -11.56
N ALA A 16 -9.77 -10.83 -12.55
CA ALA A 16 -9.95 -12.28 -12.44
C ALA A 16 -8.61 -13.06 -12.34
N ARG A 17 -7.48 -12.43 -12.70
CA ARG A 17 -6.14 -13.03 -12.60
C ARG A 17 -5.43 -12.70 -11.30
N ILE A 18 -6.02 -11.86 -10.45
CA ILE A 18 -5.43 -11.50 -9.16
C ILE A 18 -5.70 -12.64 -8.18
N ASP A 19 -4.64 -13.09 -7.51
CA ASP A 19 -4.74 -14.05 -6.41
C ASP A 19 -5.42 -13.42 -5.19
N ASP A 20 -6.46 -14.08 -4.66
CA ASP A 20 -7.26 -13.56 -3.55
C ASP A 20 -6.47 -13.47 -2.24
N ASP A 21 -5.56 -14.42 -1.96
CA ASP A 21 -4.73 -14.40 -0.75
C ASP A 21 -3.79 -13.18 -0.76
N VAL A 22 -3.09 -12.97 -1.88
CA VAL A 22 -2.24 -11.80 -2.10
C VAL A 22 -3.06 -10.51 -2.10
N TYR A 23 -4.27 -10.52 -2.67
CA TYR A 23 -5.14 -9.34 -2.66
C TYR A 23 -5.63 -8.96 -1.26
N ASN A 24 -5.92 -9.94 -0.40
CA ASN A 24 -6.37 -9.70 0.98
C ASN A 24 -5.30 -8.99 1.83
N GLN A 25 -4.02 -9.19 1.52
CA GLN A 25 -2.89 -8.50 2.16
C GLN A 25 -2.83 -7.00 1.82
N ARG A 26 -3.57 -6.54 0.80
CA ARG A 26 -3.67 -5.13 0.44
C ARG A 26 -4.20 -4.28 1.60
N SER A 27 -5.17 -4.81 2.35
CA SER A 27 -5.77 -4.12 3.50
C SER A 27 -4.70 -3.73 4.53
N MET A 28 -3.78 -4.65 4.86
CA MET A 28 -2.68 -4.38 5.78
C MET A 28 -1.75 -3.28 5.25
N SER A 29 -1.43 -3.31 3.96
CA SER A 29 -0.64 -2.26 3.33
C SER A 29 -1.35 -0.91 3.41
N GLU A 30 -2.64 -0.85 3.09
CA GLU A 30 -3.47 0.37 3.16
C GLU A 30 -3.59 0.92 4.58
N THR A 31 -3.70 0.05 5.59
CA THR A 31 -3.67 0.42 7.01
C THR A 31 -2.32 1.00 7.40
N VAL A 32 -1.22 0.34 7.06
CA VAL A 32 0.14 0.83 7.33
C VAL A 32 0.38 2.18 6.64
N PHE A 33 -0.06 2.33 5.38
CA PHE A 33 0.01 3.61 4.67
C PHE A 33 -0.82 4.71 5.33
N SER A 34 -2.00 4.38 5.85
CA SER A 34 -2.87 5.34 6.55
C SER A 34 -2.28 5.75 7.90
N MET A 35 -1.76 4.79 8.67
CA MET A 35 -1.07 5.04 9.94
C MET A 35 0.17 5.92 9.73
N LEU A 36 1.00 5.60 8.73
CA LEU A 36 2.17 6.41 8.41
C LEU A 36 1.79 7.82 7.97
N LYS A 37 0.72 8.00 7.18
CA LYS A 37 0.25 9.36 6.83
C LYS A 37 -0.28 10.15 8.03
N ALA A 38 -0.84 9.46 9.02
CA ALA A 38 -1.34 10.08 10.24
C ALA A 38 -0.23 10.42 11.24
N ASP A 39 0.81 9.57 11.33
CA ASP A 39 1.94 9.72 12.25
C ASP A 39 3.05 10.63 11.68
N ASP A 40 3.46 10.41 10.42
CA ASP A 40 4.47 11.20 9.70
C ASP A 40 3.87 12.39 8.95
N GLY A 41 2.75 12.94 9.43
CA GLY A 41 1.98 14.04 8.81
C GLY A 41 2.79 14.90 7.83
N GLU A 42 2.44 14.80 6.56
CA GLU A 42 2.97 15.61 5.44
C GLU A 42 4.45 15.46 5.06
N ASN A 43 5.26 14.68 5.78
CA ASN A 43 6.71 14.62 5.55
C ASN A 43 7.17 13.62 4.47
N LEU A 44 6.28 13.25 3.54
CA LEU A 44 6.71 12.59 2.31
C LEU A 44 7.52 13.59 1.50
N HIS A 45 8.85 13.50 1.60
CA HIS A 45 9.75 14.44 0.92
C HIS A 45 9.61 14.35 -0.61
N THR A 46 9.23 13.17 -1.10
CA THR A 46 9.13 12.95 -2.53
C THR A 46 7.75 13.34 -3.10
N ARG A 47 7.77 14.17 -4.15
CA ARG A 47 6.57 14.60 -4.90
C ARG A 47 6.12 13.62 -5.99
N THR A 48 6.92 12.59 -6.28
CA THR A 48 6.57 11.56 -7.29
C THR A 48 6.00 10.31 -6.62
N TRP A 49 5.00 9.70 -7.26
CA TRP A 49 4.35 8.48 -6.75
C TRP A 49 5.35 7.36 -6.42
N HIS A 50 6.28 7.08 -7.34
CA HIS A 50 7.28 6.04 -7.15
C HIS A 50 8.24 6.34 -5.99
N GLY A 51 8.60 7.61 -5.78
CA GLY A 51 9.46 7.97 -4.67
C GLY A 51 8.75 7.92 -3.32
N GLN A 52 7.48 8.33 -3.26
CA GLN A 52 6.64 8.15 -2.06
C GLN A 52 6.54 6.66 -1.69
N PHE A 53 6.31 5.78 -2.66
CA PHE A 53 6.27 4.34 -2.42
C PHE A 53 7.57 3.81 -1.83
N ARG A 54 8.73 4.22 -2.38
CA ARG A 54 10.05 3.81 -1.85
C ARG A 54 10.31 4.37 -0.45
N GLU A 55 9.92 5.60 -0.20
CA GLU A 55 10.08 6.26 1.09
C GLU A 55 9.26 5.56 2.16
N LEU A 56 8.01 5.23 1.85
CA LEU A 56 7.12 4.46 2.72
C LEU A 56 7.64 3.04 2.97
N THR A 57 8.13 2.36 1.94
CA THR A 57 8.73 1.02 2.08
C THR A 57 9.88 1.05 3.09
N ARG A 58 10.74 2.08 3.04
CA ARG A 58 11.85 2.27 3.99
C ARG A 58 11.36 2.51 5.41
N LYS A 59 10.35 3.39 5.60
CA LYS A 59 9.76 3.65 6.92
C LYS A 59 9.15 2.38 7.53
N CYS A 60 8.44 1.57 6.74
CA CYS A 60 7.92 0.27 7.18
C CYS A 60 9.02 -0.68 7.63
N ILE A 61 10.12 -0.79 6.86
CA ILE A 61 11.25 -1.65 7.21
C ILE A 61 11.86 -1.20 8.54
N VAL A 62 12.12 0.10 8.71
CA VAL A 62 12.68 0.66 9.95
C VAL A 62 11.75 0.39 11.14
N HIS A 63 10.45 0.64 10.99
CA HIS A 63 9.46 0.37 12.04
C HIS A 63 9.45 -1.11 12.45
N ASN A 64 9.45 -2.03 11.49
CA ASN A 64 9.48 -3.47 11.75
C ASN A 64 10.79 -3.91 12.43
N LEU A 65 11.93 -3.37 12.01
CA LEU A 65 13.22 -3.65 12.65
C LEU A 65 13.25 -3.13 14.10
N SER A 66 12.79 -1.91 14.34
CA SER A 66 12.69 -1.35 15.69
C SER A 66 11.80 -2.20 16.61
N ARG A 67 10.71 -2.77 16.07
CA ARG A 67 9.83 -3.68 16.82
C ARG A 67 10.35 -5.09 17.00
N ALA A 68 11.29 -5.54 16.16
CA ALA A 68 11.90 -6.87 16.27
C ALA A 68 13.11 -6.88 17.21
N VAL A 69 13.74 -5.72 17.40
CA VAL A 69 14.92 -5.54 18.27
C VAL A 69 14.53 -5.18 19.71
N GLY A 70 13.32 -4.65 19.93
CA GLY A 70 12.75 -4.39 21.27
C GLY A 70 11.90 -5.54 21.78
#